data_AF-A0A673GUS6-F1
#
_entry.id   AF-A0A673GUS6-F1
#
_cell.length_a   1.000
_cell.length_b   1.000
_cell.length_c   1.000
_cell.angle_alpha   90.00
_cell.angle_beta   90.00
_cell.angle_gamma   90.00
#
_symmetry.space_group_name_H-M   'P 1'
#
loop_
_entity.id
_entity.type
_entity.pdbx_description
1 polymer ?
#
loop_
_entity_poly.entity_id
_entity_poly.type
_entity_poly.pdbx_seq_one_letter_code
_entity_poly.pdbx_strand_id
1 'polypeptide(L)'
;MGSLYKDEQGDWITVCLKYLLFVFNFLFWMGGGVVMGVGIWTLVDKGEYLSLLASSTFAVSAYILILAGGLVMVTGFLGCCAVIREQRSCLSTYFSCLLLIFLIELVAGVLAYVYYQALSEELKQHLSKTMTENYAQPGKESITQSVDRLQQDFKCCGSNNSFDWMHSVYIMSPEAEKRLVPDSCCKTITPQCGKRDHPSNIYKVEGGCITKLEQFLADHLLIIGAVGIGVACLQICGMVFTCCLHRRIKLDPY
;
A
#
# COMPACT_ATOMS: atom_id res chain seq x y z
N MET A 1 21.30 30.85 -42.88
CA MET A 1 20.17 29.90 -42.78
C MET A 1 20.26 28.98 -41.56
N GLY A 2 21.42 28.35 -41.28
CA GLY A 2 21.53 27.36 -40.18
C GLY A 2 21.52 27.88 -38.73
N SER A 3 21.81 29.17 -38.46
CA SER A 3 21.71 29.74 -37.11
C SER A 3 20.28 30.14 -36.74
N LEU A 4 19.53 30.73 -37.68
CA LEU A 4 18.13 31.13 -37.50
C LEU A 4 17.22 29.92 -37.22
N TYR A 5 17.43 28.82 -37.96
CA TYR A 5 16.71 27.56 -37.75
C TYR A 5 17.00 26.92 -36.38
N LYS A 6 18.24 27.10 -35.86
CA LYS A 6 18.62 26.62 -34.53
C LYS A 6 17.98 27.44 -33.40
N ASP A 7 17.85 28.75 -33.58
CA ASP A 7 17.18 29.63 -32.61
C ASP A 7 15.67 29.39 -32.59
N GLU A 8 14.99 29.30 -33.74
CA GLU A 8 13.57 28.97 -33.80
C GLU A 8 13.27 27.59 -33.20
N GLN A 9 14.07 26.57 -33.52
CA GLN A 9 13.88 25.23 -32.95
C GLN A 9 14.13 25.18 -31.44
N GLY A 10 15.02 26.03 -30.91
CA GLY A 10 15.22 26.19 -29.47
C GLY A 10 14.01 26.77 -28.74
N ASP A 11 13.31 27.71 -29.38
CA ASP A 11 12.11 28.35 -28.84
C ASP A 11 10.91 27.40 -28.80
N TRP A 12 10.64 26.67 -29.89
CA TRP A 12 9.54 25.67 -29.93
C TRP A 12 9.72 24.58 -28.86
N ILE A 13 10.94 24.05 -28.69
CA ILE A 13 11.22 23.04 -27.67
C ILE A 13 10.98 23.58 -26.26
N THR A 14 11.37 24.83 -26.00
CA THR A 14 11.18 25.45 -24.68
C THR A 14 9.70 25.65 -24.37
N VAL A 15 8.91 26.11 -25.34
CA VAL A 15 7.45 26.24 -25.21
C VAL A 15 6.79 24.88 -24.96
N CYS A 16 7.15 23.86 -25.74
CA CYS A 16 6.64 22.50 -25.54
C CYS A 16 6.97 21.94 -24.15
N LEU A 17 8.21 22.11 -23.68
CA LEU A 17 8.63 21.66 -22.34
C LEU A 17 7.85 22.36 -21.22
N LYS A 18 7.66 23.69 -21.33
CA LYS A 18 6.86 24.46 -20.38
C LYS A 18 5.42 23.96 -20.33
N TYR A 19 4.79 23.79 -21.50
CA TYR A 19 3.40 23.35 -21.58
C TYR A 19 3.23 21.93 -21.03
N LEU A 20 4.12 21.00 -21.39
CA LEU A 20 4.09 19.62 -20.91
C LEU A 20 4.27 19.56 -19.39
N LEU A 21 5.28 20.25 -18.84
CA LEU A 21 5.51 20.33 -17.40
C LEU A 21 4.33 20.96 -16.66
N PHE A 22 3.74 22.03 -17.21
CA PHE A 22 2.60 22.70 -16.61
C PHE A 22 1.37 21.79 -16.57
N VAL A 23 0.99 21.21 -17.72
CA VAL A 23 -0.16 20.30 -17.81
C VAL A 23 0.02 19.10 -16.88
N PHE A 24 1.21 18.48 -16.88
CA PHE A 24 1.51 17.37 -16.00
C PHE A 24 1.35 17.74 -14.53
N ASN A 25 2.00 18.82 -14.07
CA ASN A 25 1.89 19.26 -12.68
C ASN A 25 0.47 19.71 -12.30
N PHE A 26 -0.28 20.29 -13.22
CA PHE A 26 -1.68 20.66 -13.00
C PHE A 26 -2.56 19.43 -12.81
N LEU A 27 -2.35 18.37 -13.59
CA LEU A 27 -3.05 17.10 -13.42
C LEU A 27 -2.71 16.44 -12.08
N PHE A 28 -1.44 16.46 -11.64
CA PHE A 28 -1.06 16.00 -10.30
C PHE A 28 -1.69 16.83 -9.19
N TRP A 29 -1.72 18.16 -9.34
CA TRP A 29 -2.37 19.03 -8.38
C TRP A 29 -3.86 18.70 -8.20
N MET A 30 -4.59 18.56 -9.31
CA MET A 30 -6.00 18.15 -9.30
C MET A 30 -6.19 16.74 -8.72
N GLY A 31 -5.37 15.78 -9.16
CA GLY A 31 -5.41 14.39 -8.69
C GLY A 31 -5.13 14.28 -7.19
N GLY A 32 -4.12 14.99 -6.69
CA GLY A 32 -3.80 15.07 -5.26
C GLY A 32 -4.95 15.67 -4.45
N GLY A 33 -5.61 16.72 -4.97
CA GLY A 33 -6.81 17.30 -4.38
C GLY A 33 -7.97 16.30 -4.28
N VAL A 34 -8.21 15.50 -5.32
CA VAL A 34 -9.23 14.45 -5.32
C VAL A 34 -8.89 13.36 -4.29
N VAL A 35 -7.66 12.85 -4.29
CA VAL A 35 -7.22 11.80 -3.35
C VAL A 35 -7.33 12.29 -1.89
N MET A 36 -6.87 13.51 -1.62
CA MET A 36 -6.99 14.13 -0.30
C MET A 36 -8.47 14.31 0.10
N GLY A 37 -9.32 14.75 -0.84
CA GLY A 37 -10.76 14.88 -0.63
C GLY A 37 -11.44 13.56 -0.28
N VAL A 38 -11.08 12.46 -0.95
CA VAL A 38 -11.56 11.11 -0.62
C VAL A 38 -11.11 10.70 0.78
N GLY A 39 -9.87 10.99 1.17
CA GLY A 39 -9.36 10.72 2.51
C GLY A 39 -10.15 11.47 3.60
N ILE A 40 -10.40 12.78 3.39
CA ILE A 40 -11.20 13.61 4.30
C ILE A 40 -12.65 13.10 4.37
N TRP A 41 -13.28 12.85 3.21
CA TRP A 41 -14.64 12.32 3.13
C TRP A 41 -14.76 11.01 3.93
N THR A 42 -13.78 10.12 3.80
CA THR A 42 -13.73 8.85 4.53
C THR A 42 -13.71 9.08 6.04
N LEU A 43 -12.93 10.03 6.54
CA LEU A 43 -12.90 10.34 7.98
C LEU A 43 -14.19 11.01 8.47
N VAL A 44 -14.82 11.87 7.67
CA VAL A 44 -16.03 12.59 8.08
C VAL A 44 -17.25 11.66 8.08
N ASP A 45 -17.49 10.93 6.99
CA ASP A 45 -18.67 10.07 6.85
C ASP A 45 -18.58 8.81 7.71
N LYS A 46 -17.37 8.29 7.93
CA LYS A 46 -17.16 7.07 8.74
C LYS A 46 -16.63 7.35 10.15
N GLY A 47 -16.44 8.61 10.54
CA GLY A 47 -15.94 9.03 11.85
C GLY A 47 -16.76 8.50 13.02
N GLU A 48 -18.09 8.56 12.91
CA GLU A 48 -19.00 8.06 13.96
C GLU A 48 -18.96 6.53 14.10
N TYR A 49 -18.72 5.82 12.99
CA TYR A 49 -18.57 4.36 12.96
C TYR A 49 -17.17 3.91 13.39
N LEU A 50 -16.12 4.71 13.18
CA LEU A 50 -14.75 4.44 13.64
C LEU A 50 -14.63 4.34 15.16
N SER A 51 -15.55 4.98 15.88
CA SER A 51 -15.64 4.87 17.35
C SER A 51 -16.27 3.55 17.82
N LEU A 52 -17.06 2.90 16.95
CA LEU A 52 -17.79 1.66 17.23
C LEU A 52 -17.11 0.42 16.64
N LEU A 53 -16.42 0.57 15.50
CA LEU A 53 -15.55 -0.40 14.86
C LEU A 53 -14.11 -0.05 15.26
N ALA A 54 -13.60 -0.67 16.32
CA ALA A 54 -12.23 -0.51 16.81
C ALA A 54 -11.14 -1.04 15.85
N SER A 55 -11.26 -0.80 14.55
CA SER A 55 -10.24 -1.09 13.56
C SER A 55 -9.44 0.19 13.27
N SER A 56 -8.37 0.39 14.03
CA SER A 56 -7.35 1.42 13.81
C SER A 56 -6.85 1.48 12.36
N THR A 57 -6.96 0.38 11.62
CA THR A 57 -6.57 0.24 10.22
C THR A 57 -7.32 1.17 9.27
N PHE A 58 -8.64 1.35 9.41
CA PHE A 58 -9.41 2.22 8.49
C PHE A 58 -9.05 3.69 8.65
N ALA A 59 -8.89 4.15 9.89
CA ALA A 59 -8.44 5.51 10.17
C ALA A 59 -7.02 5.73 9.62
N VAL A 60 -6.10 4.77 9.86
CA VAL A 60 -4.74 4.83 9.34
C VAL A 60 -4.73 4.93 7.82
N SER A 61 -5.52 4.12 7.10
CA SER A 61 -5.63 4.20 5.64
C SER A 61 -6.11 5.57 5.16
N ALA A 62 -7.13 6.14 5.80
CA ALA A 62 -7.64 7.46 5.44
C ALA A 62 -6.60 8.57 5.71
N TYR A 63 -5.89 8.54 6.83
CA TYR A 63 -4.80 9.48 7.10
C TYR A 63 -3.66 9.36 6.09
N ILE A 64 -3.29 8.14 5.67
CA ILE A 64 -2.30 7.92 4.62
C ILE A 64 -2.76 8.57 3.30
N LEU A 65 -4.03 8.41 2.91
CA LEU A 65 -4.57 9.04 1.71
C LEU A 65 -4.53 10.57 1.78
N ILE A 66 -4.87 11.16 2.94
CA ILE A 66 -4.80 12.61 3.14
C ILE A 66 -3.38 13.12 3.01
N LEU A 67 -2.42 12.48 3.69
CA LEU A 67 -1.02 12.87 3.65
C LEU A 67 -0.42 12.71 2.25
N ALA A 68 -0.66 11.58 1.59
CA ALA A 68 -0.19 11.33 0.24
C ALA A 68 -0.81 12.31 -0.78
N GLY A 69 -2.13 12.50 -0.73
CA GLY A 69 -2.84 13.45 -1.59
C GLY A 69 -2.38 14.89 -1.37
N GLY A 70 -2.17 15.29 -0.12
CA GLY A 70 -1.65 16.61 0.24
C GLY A 70 -0.22 16.83 -0.28
N LEU A 71 0.67 15.84 -0.15
CA LEU A 71 2.04 15.93 -0.68
C LEU A 71 2.03 16.08 -2.22
N VAL A 72 1.21 15.28 -2.92
CA VAL A 72 1.05 15.36 -4.37
C VAL A 72 0.45 16.71 -4.79
N MET A 73 -0.53 17.23 -4.04
CA MET A 73 -1.12 18.53 -4.31
C MET A 73 -0.09 19.66 -4.15
N VAL A 74 0.65 19.70 -3.03
CA VAL A 74 1.67 20.74 -2.77
C VAL A 74 2.76 20.71 -3.84
N THR A 75 3.27 19.51 -4.17
CA THR A 75 4.32 19.35 -5.19
C THR A 75 3.85 19.74 -6.58
N GLY A 76 2.62 19.38 -6.97
CA GLY A 76 2.01 19.82 -8.22
C GLY A 76 1.83 21.35 -8.29
N PHE A 77 1.41 21.98 -7.19
CA PHE A 77 1.31 23.45 -7.12
C PHE A 77 2.69 24.12 -7.26
N LEU A 78 3.70 23.63 -6.54
CA LEU A 78 5.07 24.13 -6.65
C LEU A 78 5.62 23.97 -8.07
N GLY A 79 5.33 22.85 -8.75
CA GLY A 79 5.69 22.64 -10.14
C GLY A 79 5.02 23.64 -11.10
N CYS A 80 3.71 23.89 -10.93
CA CYS A 80 3.00 24.91 -11.71
C CYS A 80 3.60 26.30 -11.48
N CYS A 81 3.84 26.68 -10.22
CA CYS A 81 4.46 27.96 -9.88
C CYS A 81 5.89 28.09 -10.44
N ALA A 82 6.67 27.02 -10.44
CA ALA A 82 8.02 27.01 -10.98
C ALA A 82 8.03 27.25 -12.50
N VAL A 83 7.06 26.69 -13.23
CA VAL A 83 6.91 26.93 -14.67
C VAL A 83 6.40 28.35 -14.96
N ILE A 84 5.38 28.83 -14.23
CA ILE A 84 4.78 30.16 -14.47
C ILE A 84 5.74 31.29 -14.12
N ARG A 85 6.47 31.19 -13.01
CA ARG A 85 7.38 32.25 -12.57
C ARG A 85 8.62 32.38 -13.44
N GLU A 86 8.96 31.35 -14.20
CA GLU A 86 10.16 31.29 -15.05
C GLU A 86 11.47 31.65 -14.30
N GLN A 87 11.48 31.52 -12.97
CA GLN A 87 12.63 31.81 -12.14
C GLN A 87 13.44 30.55 -11.88
N ARG A 88 14.75 30.62 -12.12
CA ARG A 88 15.69 29.51 -11.87
C ARG A 88 15.62 28.99 -10.43
N SER A 89 15.47 29.90 -9.46
CA SER A 89 15.32 29.51 -8.05
C SER A 89 14.09 28.63 -7.82
N CYS A 90 12.93 28.97 -8.39
CA CYS A 90 11.71 28.17 -8.24
C CYS A 90 11.84 26.78 -8.90
N LEU A 91 12.46 26.70 -10.08
CA LEU A 91 12.74 25.41 -10.74
C LEU A 91 13.75 24.57 -9.94
N SER A 92 14.75 25.21 -9.33
CA SER A 92 15.70 24.53 -8.44
C SER A 92 15.00 23.99 -7.20
N THR A 93 14.13 24.77 -6.54
CA THR A 93 13.33 24.30 -5.41
C THR A 93 12.44 23.12 -5.81
N TYR A 94 11.73 23.20 -6.94
CA TYR A 94 10.91 22.10 -7.43
C TYR A 94 11.74 20.83 -7.70
N PHE A 95 12.91 20.97 -8.34
CA PHE A 95 13.84 19.87 -8.56
C PHE A 95 14.31 19.25 -7.23
N SER A 96 14.71 20.08 -6.25
CA SER A 96 15.12 19.61 -4.93
C SER A 96 14.00 18.87 -4.19
N CYS A 97 12.75 19.34 -4.30
CA CYS A 97 11.59 18.64 -3.76
C CYS A 97 11.39 17.26 -4.41
N LEU A 98 11.43 17.18 -5.75
CA LEU A 98 11.32 15.89 -6.45
C LEU A 98 12.44 14.93 -6.07
N LEU A 99 13.68 15.42 -5.98
CA LEU A 99 14.82 14.61 -5.58
C LEU A 99 14.67 14.07 -4.16
N LEU A 100 14.22 14.90 -3.22
CA LEU A 100 14.01 14.48 -1.83
C LEU A 100 12.91 13.42 -1.73
N ILE A 101 11.81 13.58 -2.47
CA ILE A 101 10.73 12.59 -2.51
C ILE A 101 11.23 11.28 -3.11
N PHE A 102 11.98 11.33 -4.21
CA PHE A 102 12.57 10.16 -4.84
C PHE A 102 13.49 9.39 -3.87
N LEU A 103 14.31 10.10 -3.09
CA LEU A 103 15.18 9.46 -2.09
C LEU A 103 14.37 8.81 -0.96
N ILE A 104 13.29 9.46 -0.50
CA ILE A 104 12.39 8.87 0.50
C ILE A 104 11.71 7.63 -0.06
N GLU A 105 11.22 7.67 -1.30
CA GLU A 105 10.59 6.53 -1.97
C GLU A 105 11.57 5.36 -2.15
N LEU A 106 12.82 5.65 -2.53
CA LEU A 106 13.87 4.65 -2.64
C LEU A 106 14.13 3.97 -1.29
N VAL A 107 14.29 4.75 -0.21
CA VAL A 107 14.49 4.22 1.14
C VAL A 107 13.27 3.41 1.58
N ALA A 108 12.05 3.94 1.37
CA ALA A 108 10.82 3.24 1.72
C ALA A 108 10.67 1.91 0.95
N GLY A 109 10.99 1.89 -0.34
CA GLY A 109 10.98 0.67 -1.16
C GLY A 109 11.99 -0.36 -0.69
N VAL A 110 13.22 0.07 -0.37
CA VAL A 110 14.26 -0.82 0.20
C VAL A 110 13.82 -1.38 1.55
N LEU A 111 13.32 -0.53 2.46
CA LEU A 111 12.81 -0.96 3.76
C LEU A 111 11.63 -1.92 3.59
N ALA A 112 10.67 -1.65 2.72
CA ALA A 112 9.54 -2.54 2.45
C ALA A 112 10.01 -3.92 1.97
N TYR A 113 11.01 -3.97 1.08
CA TYR A 113 11.58 -5.23 0.61
C TYR A 113 12.29 -6.01 1.74
N VAL A 114 13.12 -5.32 2.55
CA VAL A 114 13.82 -5.94 3.69
C VAL A 114 12.82 -6.44 4.73
N TYR A 115 11.81 -5.64 5.08
CA TYR A 115 10.77 -6.04 6.01
C TYR A 115 9.94 -7.20 5.48
N TYR A 116 9.61 -7.24 4.19
CA TYR A 116 8.89 -8.37 3.60
C TYR A 116 9.67 -9.69 3.76
N GLN A 117 10.98 -9.66 3.49
CA GLN A 117 11.85 -10.82 3.67
C GLN A 117 11.94 -11.29 5.13
N ALA A 118 11.95 -10.35 6.09
CA ALA A 118 11.93 -10.69 7.51
C ALA A 118 10.55 -11.19 7.97
N LEU A 119 9.47 -10.57 7.46
CA LEU A 119 8.09 -10.86 7.82
C LEU A 119 7.71 -12.29 7.45
N SER A 120 8.20 -12.88 6.36
CA SER A 120 7.80 -14.24 5.98
C SER A 120 8.11 -15.29 7.06
N GLU A 121 9.26 -15.19 7.74
CA GLU A 121 9.64 -16.15 8.79
C GLU A 121 9.02 -15.84 10.14
N GLU A 122 8.98 -14.55 10.53
CA GLU A 122 8.31 -14.13 11.77
C GLU A 122 6.81 -14.42 11.72
N LEU A 123 6.16 -14.15 10.58
CA LEU A 123 4.74 -14.40 10.37
C LEU A 123 4.41 -15.89 10.51
N LYS A 124 5.25 -16.79 9.98
CA LYS A 124 5.06 -18.24 10.14
C LYS A 124 4.99 -18.65 11.61
N GLN A 125 5.97 -18.21 12.39
CA GLN A 125 6.07 -18.56 13.79
C GLN A 125 4.95 -17.91 14.61
N HIS A 126 4.71 -16.61 14.40
CA HIS A 126 3.67 -15.87 15.09
C HIS A 126 2.27 -16.39 14.78
N LEU A 127 1.98 -16.67 13.51
CA LEU A 127 0.65 -17.16 13.11
C LEU A 127 0.40 -18.56 13.67
N SER A 128 1.39 -19.45 13.59
CA SER A 128 1.29 -20.80 14.16
C SER A 128 1.01 -20.74 15.67
N LYS A 129 1.83 -20.00 16.41
CA LYS A 129 1.67 -19.81 17.85
C LYS A 129 0.33 -19.16 18.20
N THR A 130 -0.10 -18.18 17.42
CA THR A 130 -1.37 -17.47 17.66
C THR A 130 -2.57 -18.39 17.45
N MET A 131 -2.56 -19.21 16.39
CA MET A 131 -3.64 -20.17 16.16
C MET A 131 -3.68 -21.26 17.24
N THR A 132 -2.53 -21.78 17.67
CA THR A 132 -2.50 -22.92 18.60
C THR A 132 -2.66 -22.52 20.07
N GLU A 133 -2.11 -21.38 20.50
CA GLU A 133 -2.10 -20.96 21.91
C GLU A 133 -3.13 -19.89 22.25
N ASN A 134 -3.49 -19.01 21.30
CA ASN A 134 -4.30 -17.82 21.58
C ASN A 134 -5.74 -17.91 21.08
N TYR A 135 -6.05 -18.91 20.25
CA TYR A 135 -7.40 -19.12 19.73
C TYR A 135 -8.38 -19.53 20.84
N ALA A 136 -9.57 -18.92 20.84
CA ALA A 136 -10.64 -19.13 21.80
C ALA A 136 -10.24 -18.92 23.28
N GLN A 137 -9.19 -18.12 23.54
CA GLN A 137 -8.76 -17.78 24.89
C GLN A 137 -9.52 -16.57 25.45
N PRO A 138 -9.82 -16.53 26.77
CA PRO A 138 -10.48 -15.40 27.40
C PRO A 138 -9.70 -14.08 27.19
N GLY A 139 -10.39 -13.01 26.76
CA GLY A 139 -9.78 -11.71 26.49
C GLY A 139 -9.01 -11.62 25.17
N LYS A 140 -9.12 -12.65 24.31
CA LYS A 140 -8.50 -12.73 22.97
C LYS A 140 -9.53 -13.02 21.88
N GLU A 141 -10.75 -12.51 22.04
CA GLU A 141 -11.86 -12.72 21.12
C GLU A 141 -11.57 -12.12 19.73
N SER A 142 -10.85 -10.99 19.68
CA SER A 142 -10.39 -10.36 18.44
C SER A 142 -9.44 -11.25 17.64
N ILE A 143 -8.57 -12.02 18.32
CA ILE A 143 -7.68 -12.99 17.69
C ILE A 143 -8.50 -14.13 17.10
N THR A 144 -9.44 -14.68 17.87
CA THR A 144 -10.34 -15.76 17.42
C THR A 144 -11.08 -15.35 16.14
N GLN A 145 -11.71 -14.18 16.16
CA GLN A 145 -12.41 -13.65 14.97
C GLN A 145 -11.46 -13.42 13.78
N SER A 146 -10.22 -13.00 14.03
CA SER A 146 -9.23 -12.78 12.96
C SER A 146 -8.76 -14.10 12.34
N VAL A 147 -8.57 -15.14 13.16
CA VAL A 147 -8.25 -16.50 12.70
C VAL A 147 -9.42 -17.09 11.91
N ASP A 148 -10.66 -16.93 12.40
CA ASP A 148 -11.86 -17.43 11.71
C ASP A 148 -12.01 -16.78 10.33
N ARG A 149 -11.83 -15.46 10.24
CA ARG A 149 -11.85 -14.71 8.97
C ARG A 149 -10.73 -15.17 8.05
N LEU A 150 -9.50 -15.28 8.56
CA LEU A 150 -8.36 -15.75 7.78
C LEU A 150 -8.65 -17.13 7.14
N GLN A 151 -9.20 -18.07 7.91
CA GLN A 151 -9.54 -19.40 7.40
C GLN A 151 -10.62 -19.39 6.32
N GLN A 152 -11.64 -18.55 6.48
CA GLN A 152 -12.74 -18.45 5.52
C GLN A 152 -12.35 -17.67 4.26
N ASP A 153 -11.68 -16.52 4.41
CA ASP A 153 -11.27 -15.66 3.31
C ASP A 153 -10.22 -16.36 2.43
N PHE A 154 -9.25 -17.03 3.05
CA PHE A 154 -8.17 -17.73 2.35
C PHE A 154 -8.46 -19.21 2.10
N LYS A 155 -9.63 -19.71 2.53
CA LYS A 155 -10.08 -21.10 2.32
C LYS A 155 -9.02 -22.12 2.77
N CYS A 156 -8.51 -21.93 3.98
CA CYS A 156 -7.42 -22.69 4.57
C CYS A 156 -7.79 -23.18 5.97
N CYS A 157 -7.04 -24.13 6.51
CA CYS A 157 -7.23 -24.62 7.88
C CYS A 157 -5.89 -24.94 8.54
N GLY A 158 -5.66 -24.34 9.71
CA GLY A 158 -4.39 -24.41 10.43
C GLY A 158 -3.30 -23.55 9.79
N SER A 159 -2.15 -23.44 10.48
CA SER A 159 -1.07 -22.57 10.02
C SER A 159 -0.37 -23.16 8.80
N ASN A 160 0.07 -24.42 8.88
CA ASN A 160 0.65 -25.22 7.81
C ASN A 160 -0.32 -26.29 7.28
N ASN A 161 -1.17 -26.85 8.14
CA ASN A 161 -2.18 -27.83 7.77
C ASN A 161 -3.24 -28.00 8.88
N SER A 162 -4.32 -28.72 8.58
CA SER A 162 -5.44 -28.91 9.53
C SER A 162 -5.05 -29.66 10.81
N PHE A 163 -3.98 -30.47 10.80
CA PHE A 163 -3.51 -31.20 11.99
C PHE A 163 -2.83 -30.29 13.02
N ASP A 164 -2.45 -29.06 12.67
CA ASP A 164 -1.89 -28.11 13.64
C ASP A 164 -2.86 -27.85 14.80
N TRP A 165 -4.16 -28.00 14.56
CA TRP A 165 -5.20 -27.88 15.59
C TRP A 165 -5.17 -29.00 16.64
N MET A 166 -4.64 -30.19 16.31
CA MET A 166 -4.60 -31.34 17.21
C MET A 166 -3.85 -31.04 18.51
N HIS A 167 -2.88 -30.13 18.45
CA HIS A 167 -2.08 -29.72 19.60
C HIS A 167 -2.45 -28.34 20.15
N SER A 168 -3.55 -27.75 19.67
CA SER A 168 -3.98 -26.42 20.13
C SER A 168 -4.64 -26.47 21.51
N VAL A 169 -4.48 -25.39 22.28
CA VAL A 169 -5.10 -25.23 23.60
C VAL A 169 -6.63 -25.35 23.49
N TYR A 170 -7.22 -24.82 22.41
CA TYR A 170 -8.66 -24.90 22.14
C TYR A 170 -9.14 -26.34 21.98
N ILE A 171 -8.52 -27.16 21.12
CA ILE A 171 -8.99 -28.53 20.87
C ILE A 171 -8.84 -29.41 22.11
N MET A 172 -7.82 -29.14 22.95
CA MET A 172 -7.64 -29.83 24.23
C MET A 172 -8.61 -29.38 25.32
N SER A 173 -9.34 -28.28 25.11
CA SER A 173 -10.24 -27.72 26.10
C SER A 173 -11.66 -28.30 25.97
N PRO A 174 -12.47 -28.31 27.06
CA PRO A 174 -13.85 -28.81 27.02
C PRO A 174 -14.74 -28.07 26.00
N GLU A 175 -14.42 -26.80 25.72
CA GLU A 175 -15.15 -25.92 24.81
C GLU A 175 -15.09 -26.38 23.34
N ALA A 176 -14.11 -27.20 22.97
CA ALA A 176 -14.04 -27.78 21.63
C ALA A 176 -15.19 -28.76 21.33
N GLU A 177 -15.84 -29.33 22.35
CA GLU A 177 -16.96 -30.28 22.19
C GLU A 177 -16.64 -31.47 21.26
N LYS A 178 -15.42 -32.02 21.31
CA LYS A 178 -14.91 -33.10 20.42
C LYS A 178 -14.70 -32.69 18.95
N ARG A 179 -14.63 -31.39 18.64
CA ARG A 179 -14.14 -30.93 17.34
C ARG A 179 -12.67 -31.31 17.16
N LEU A 180 -12.26 -31.55 15.92
CA LEU A 180 -10.87 -31.78 15.52
C LEU A 180 -10.20 -30.50 15.01
N VAL A 181 -11.02 -29.58 14.50
CA VAL A 181 -10.64 -28.25 14.02
C VAL A 181 -11.76 -27.25 14.37
N PRO A 182 -11.49 -25.94 14.41
CA PRO A 182 -12.55 -24.92 14.51
C PRO A 182 -13.58 -25.03 13.40
N ASP A 183 -14.83 -24.61 13.67
CA ASP A 183 -15.91 -24.63 12.66
C ASP A 183 -15.63 -23.66 11.49
N SER A 184 -14.76 -22.66 11.69
CA SER A 184 -14.21 -21.78 10.64
C SER A 184 -13.27 -22.47 9.65
N CYS A 185 -12.84 -23.72 9.90
CA CYS A 185 -12.13 -24.52 8.90
C CYS A 185 -13.07 -25.20 7.89
N CYS A 186 -14.38 -25.18 8.14
CA CYS A 186 -15.35 -25.87 7.29
C CYS A 186 -15.67 -25.05 6.04
N LYS A 187 -15.89 -25.75 4.92
CA LYS A 187 -16.37 -25.14 3.65
C LYS A 187 -17.79 -24.59 3.79
N THR A 188 -18.60 -25.23 4.62
CA THR A 188 -19.93 -24.75 5.00
C THR A 188 -19.97 -24.69 6.51
N ILE A 189 -19.97 -23.46 7.03
CA ILE A 189 -19.98 -23.21 8.47
C ILE A 189 -21.33 -23.64 9.02
N THR A 190 -21.33 -24.74 9.77
CA THR A 190 -22.48 -25.23 10.52
C THR A 190 -22.02 -25.57 11.93
N PRO A 191 -22.87 -25.46 12.96
CA PRO A 191 -22.48 -25.78 14.31
C PRO A 191 -21.89 -27.20 14.39
N GLN A 192 -20.68 -27.32 14.95
CA GLN A 192 -19.97 -28.57 15.15
C GLN A 192 -19.52 -29.29 13.86
N CYS A 193 -19.44 -28.59 12.73
CA CYS A 193 -18.91 -29.15 11.48
C CYS A 193 -17.46 -29.63 11.61
N GLY A 194 -16.67 -29.00 12.50
CA GLY A 194 -15.27 -29.34 12.77
C GLY A 194 -15.04 -30.71 13.41
N LYS A 195 -16.11 -31.47 13.73
CA LYS A 195 -16.03 -32.86 14.20
C LYS A 195 -15.67 -33.86 13.09
N ARG A 196 -15.93 -33.52 11.83
CA ARG A 196 -15.72 -34.43 10.69
C ARG A 196 -14.50 -33.99 9.90
N ASP A 197 -13.40 -34.71 10.08
CA ASP A 197 -12.21 -34.55 9.24
C ASP A 197 -12.40 -35.28 7.90
N HIS A 198 -12.98 -34.57 6.92
CA HIS A 198 -13.11 -35.05 5.55
C HIS A 198 -12.75 -33.94 4.55
N PRO A 199 -12.02 -34.23 3.45
CA PRO A 199 -11.61 -33.22 2.46
C PRO A 199 -12.77 -32.48 1.78
N SER A 200 -13.98 -33.04 1.77
CA SER A 200 -15.18 -32.35 1.27
C SER A 200 -15.79 -31.37 2.29
N ASN A 201 -15.49 -31.53 3.58
CA ASN A 201 -16.05 -30.76 4.68
C ASN A 201 -15.10 -29.64 5.13
N ILE A 202 -13.80 -29.93 5.24
CA ILE A 202 -12.80 -28.97 5.72
C ILE A 202 -11.84 -28.55 4.60
N TYR A 203 -11.27 -27.36 4.72
CA TYR A 203 -10.22 -26.91 3.83
C TYR A 203 -8.92 -27.70 4.06
N LYS A 204 -8.48 -28.46 3.06
CA LYS A 204 -7.18 -29.15 3.05
C LYS A 204 -6.34 -28.56 1.92
N VAL A 205 -5.57 -27.53 2.27
CA VAL A 205 -4.67 -26.82 1.34
C VAL A 205 -3.24 -27.11 1.77
N GLU A 206 -2.39 -27.45 0.81
CA GLU A 206 -0.96 -27.65 1.04
C GLU A 206 -0.32 -26.34 1.51
N GLY A 207 0.45 -26.40 2.60
CA GLY A 207 1.07 -25.22 3.22
C GLY A 207 0.12 -24.34 4.05
N GLY A 208 -1.16 -24.73 4.17
CA GLY A 208 -2.10 -24.14 5.13
C GLY A 208 -2.39 -22.66 4.89
N CYS A 209 -2.75 -21.95 5.96
CA CYS A 209 -3.03 -20.53 5.88
C CYS A 209 -1.77 -19.67 5.66
N ILE A 210 -0.60 -20.13 6.10
CA ILE A 210 0.68 -19.44 5.90
C ILE A 210 0.94 -19.26 4.40
N THR A 211 0.92 -20.35 3.62
CA THR A 211 1.23 -20.26 2.19
C THR A 211 0.21 -19.41 1.44
N LYS A 212 -1.06 -19.45 1.84
CA LYS A 212 -2.10 -18.58 1.25
C LYS A 212 -1.89 -17.11 1.57
N LEU A 213 -1.50 -16.80 2.80
CA LEU A 213 -1.20 -15.44 3.22
C LEU A 213 0.08 -14.91 2.56
N GLU A 214 1.12 -15.74 2.42
CA GLU A 214 2.35 -15.40 1.68
C GLU A 214 2.04 -15.11 0.20
N GLN A 215 1.25 -15.95 -0.46
CA GLN A 215 0.82 -15.72 -1.84
C GLN A 215 0.07 -14.39 -1.99
N PHE A 216 -0.87 -14.13 -1.10
CA PHE A 216 -1.62 -12.88 -1.08
C PHE A 216 -0.72 -11.66 -0.88
N LEU A 217 0.20 -11.71 0.10
CA LEU A 217 1.14 -10.62 0.34
C LEU A 217 2.07 -10.40 -0.86
N ALA A 218 2.56 -11.48 -1.49
CA ALA A 218 3.40 -11.40 -2.67
C ALA A 218 2.68 -10.75 -3.86
N ASP A 219 1.44 -11.16 -4.13
CA ASP A 219 0.63 -10.61 -5.23
C ASP A 219 0.34 -9.12 -5.01
N HIS A 220 -0.01 -8.73 -3.78
CA HIS A 220 -0.23 -7.32 -3.46
C HIS A 220 1.06 -6.48 -3.51
N LEU A 221 2.19 -7.02 -3.03
CA LEU A 221 3.49 -6.35 -3.13
C LEU A 221 3.94 -6.18 -4.57
N LEU A 222 3.61 -7.12 -5.46
CA LEU A 222 3.90 -6.98 -6.88
C LEU A 222 3.18 -5.76 -7.47
N ILE A 223 1.88 -5.60 -7.17
CA ILE A 223 1.09 -4.45 -7.63
C ILE A 223 1.64 -3.15 -7.04
N ILE A 224 1.88 -3.09 -5.73
CA ILE A 224 2.42 -1.92 -5.05
C ILE A 224 3.81 -1.56 -5.61
N GLY A 225 4.66 -2.56 -5.84
CA GLY A 225 5.98 -2.39 -6.43
C GLY A 225 5.92 -1.85 -7.86
N ALA A 226 5.01 -2.38 -8.69
CA ALA A 226 4.81 -1.88 -10.05
C ALA A 226 4.35 -0.41 -10.08
N VAL A 227 3.41 -0.04 -9.19
CA VAL A 227 2.97 1.35 -9.03
C VAL A 227 4.13 2.24 -8.57
N GLY A 228 4.90 1.80 -7.58
CA GLY A 228 6.06 2.54 -7.06
C GLY A 228 7.14 2.78 -8.12
N ILE A 229 7.46 1.79 -8.95
CA ILE A 229 8.39 1.94 -10.08
C ILE A 229 7.83 2.96 -11.09
N GLY A 230 6.54 2.90 -11.39
CA GLY A 230 5.88 3.87 -12.27
C GLY A 230 6.00 5.30 -11.75
N VAL A 231 5.76 5.53 -10.46
CA VAL A 231 5.93 6.83 -9.81
C VAL A 231 7.38 7.30 -9.89
N ALA A 232 8.34 6.43 -9.59
CA ALA A 232 9.77 6.74 -9.68
C ALA A 232 10.19 7.16 -11.10
N CYS A 233 9.72 6.44 -12.14
CA CYS A 233 9.97 6.81 -13.53
C CYS A 233 9.39 8.19 -13.87
N LEU A 234 8.16 8.48 -13.44
CA LEU A 234 7.52 9.78 -13.64
C LEU A 234 8.27 10.92 -12.95
N GLN A 235 8.79 10.70 -11.74
CA GLN A 235 9.63 11.67 -11.04
C GLN A 235 10.93 11.93 -11.77
N ILE A 236 11.61 10.89 -12.27
CA ILE A 236 12.83 11.04 -13.06
C ILE A 236 12.56 11.85 -14.33
N CYS A 237 11.47 11.57 -15.04
CA CYS A 237 11.06 12.37 -16.20
C CYS A 237 10.83 13.84 -15.82
N GLY A 238 10.13 14.10 -14.71
CA GLY A 238 9.90 15.45 -14.18
C GLY A 238 11.21 16.18 -13.84
N MET A 239 12.16 15.49 -13.20
CA MET A 239 13.50 16.01 -12.91
C MET A 239 14.28 16.34 -14.19
N VAL A 240 14.27 15.45 -15.18
CA VAL A 240 14.95 15.67 -16.48
C VAL A 240 14.36 16.89 -17.18
N PHE A 241 13.03 16.98 -17.29
CA PHE A 241 12.37 18.13 -17.92
C PHE A 241 12.65 19.43 -17.17
N THR A 242 12.66 19.40 -15.83
CA THR A 242 13.01 20.55 -14.99
C THR A 242 14.45 21.00 -15.24
N CYS A 243 15.41 20.08 -15.31
CA CYS A 243 16.80 20.39 -15.64
C CYS A 243 16.95 20.98 -17.05
N CYS A 244 16.25 20.41 -18.03
CA CYS A 244 16.24 20.92 -19.39
C CYS A 244 15.70 22.35 -19.44
N LEU A 245 14.57 22.61 -18.79
CA LEU A 245 13.97 23.95 -18.71
C LEU A 245 14.87 24.94 -17.95
N HIS A 246 15.45 24.52 -16.82
CA HIS A 246 16.37 25.34 -16.02
C HIS A 246 17.60 25.79 -16.83
N ARG A 247 18.13 24.93 -17.71
CA ARG A 247 19.25 25.29 -18.60
C ARG A 247 18.86 26.23 -19.73
N ARG A 248 17.59 26.21 -20.17
CA ARG A 248 17.07 27.01 -21.29
C ARG A 248 16.66 28.42 -20.87
N ILE A 249 16.19 28.60 -19.65
CA ILE A 249 15.84 29.92 -19.11
C ILE A 249 17.10 30.75 -18.95
N LYS A 250 17.20 31.85 -19.72
CA LYS A 250 18.28 32.84 -19.61
C LYS A 250 18.11 33.59 -18.27
N LEU A 251 19.22 33.84 -17.56
CA LEU A 251 19.20 34.74 -16.40
C LEU A 251 18.85 36.12 -16.93
N ASP A 252 17.72 36.69 -16.51
CA ASP A 252 17.54 38.14 -16.61
C ASP A 252 18.60 38.76 -15.70
N PRO A 253 19.58 39.51 -16.25
CA PRO A 253 20.56 40.20 -15.45
C PRO A 253 19.84 41.38 -14.81
N TYR A 254 19.49 41.24 -13.53
CA TYR A 254 19.21 42.39 -12.67
C TYR A 254 20.52 43.02 -12.22
#